data_AF-A0A644Z1K6-F1
#
_entry.id   AF-A0A644Z1K6-F1
#
_cell.length_a   1.000
_cell.length_b   1.000
_cell.length_c   1.000
_cell.angle_alpha   90.00
_cell.angle_beta   90.00
_cell.angle_gamma   90.00
#
_symmetry.space_group_name_H-M   'P 1'
#
loop_
_entity.id
_entity.type
_entity.pdbx_description
1 polymer ?
#
loop_
_entity_poly.entity_id
_entity_poly.type
_entity_poly.pdbx_seq_one_letter_code
_entity_poly.pdbx_strand_id
1 'polypeptide(L)'
;MGFSPKRMILLCLGIGLFMACVPSDGLESDFLPALIAGNIRGTDVTVILEITESERVSTLGGYARWRISAEVVRSFKGGYVPGEALEYFRTTETEFPPPEKGSRHIVSFVLEEERPVIPDEGYHFPWSAELGEQVAAELARPAQPGENYPD
;
A
#
# COMPACT_ATOMS: atom_id res chain seq x y z
N MET A 1 0.52 67.04 31.26
CA MET A 1 0.48 65.57 31.32
C MET A 1 0.40 65.04 29.89
N GLY A 2 1.31 64.14 29.53
CA GLY A 2 1.43 63.58 28.18
C GLY A 2 2.86 63.15 27.91
N PHE A 3 3.33 62.10 28.59
CA PHE A 3 4.64 61.50 28.35
C PHE A 3 4.61 60.73 27.03
N SER A 4 5.50 61.07 26.10
CA SER A 4 5.79 60.27 24.91
C SER A 4 7.22 59.72 25.04
N PRO A 5 7.43 58.39 25.02
CA PRO A 5 8.77 57.84 25.04
C PRO A 5 9.32 57.67 23.62
N LYS A 6 10.58 58.07 23.53
CA LYS A 6 11.49 58.08 22.40
C LYS A 6 11.99 56.66 22.06
N ARG A 7 12.21 56.44 20.76
CA ARG A 7 13.35 55.74 20.10
C ARG A 7 13.63 54.28 20.48
N MET A 8 13.62 53.39 19.49
CA MET A 8 14.82 52.60 19.19
C MET A 8 14.78 51.98 17.78
N ILE A 9 15.77 52.35 16.98
CA ILE A 9 16.18 51.73 15.73
C ILE A 9 16.84 50.39 16.07
N LEU A 10 16.46 49.27 15.43
CA LEU A 10 17.42 48.20 15.14
C LEU A 10 16.88 47.18 14.10
N LEU A 11 17.45 47.26 12.89
CA LEU A 11 17.94 46.13 12.09
C LEU A 11 16.93 45.07 11.60
N CYS A 12 16.11 45.41 10.58
CA CYS A 12 15.59 44.41 9.65
C CYS A 12 16.65 44.11 8.59
N LEU A 13 17.64 43.28 8.91
CA LEU A 13 18.60 42.77 7.93
C LEU A 13 18.84 41.27 8.16
N GLY A 14 18.38 40.46 7.21
CA GLY A 14 18.87 39.09 7.02
C GLY A 14 18.06 37.99 7.68
N ILE A 15 16.81 37.76 7.25
CA ILE A 15 16.31 36.39 7.18
C ILE A 15 16.44 35.97 5.74
N GLY A 16 17.61 35.38 5.45
CA GLY A 16 17.87 34.69 4.20
C GLY A 16 16.78 33.65 4.00
N LEU A 17 16.17 33.75 2.84
CA LEU A 17 15.24 32.80 2.24
C LEU A 17 15.93 31.44 2.09
N PHE A 18 16.06 30.67 3.16
CA PHE A 18 16.24 29.23 3.09
C PHE A 18 14.84 28.59 3.15
N MET A 19 14.06 28.82 2.10
CA MET A 19 13.11 27.81 1.62
C MET A 19 13.98 26.67 1.08
N ALA A 20 14.55 25.89 2.00
CA ALA A 20 15.03 24.58 1.67
C ALA A 20 13.79 23.83 1.21
N CYS A 21 13.69 23.60 -0.10
CA CYS A 21 12.85 22.59 -0.70
C CYS A 21 13.03 21.33 0.14
N VAL A 22 12.06 21.01 0.99
CA VAL A 22 11.94 19.67 1.56
C VAL A 22 11.50 18.83 0.37
N PRO A 23 12.33 17.90 -0.15
CA PRO A 23 11.87 16.99 -1.17
C PRO A 23 10.74 16.15 -0.56
N SER A 24 9.55 16.27 -1.13
CA SER A 24 8.35 15.52 -0.73
C SER A 24 8.37 14.05 -1.18
N ASP A 25 9.47 13.62 -1.82
CA ASP A 25 9.56 12.29 -2.45
C ASP A 25 9.87 11.15 -1.46
N GLY A 26 10.20 11.45 -0.20
CA GLY A 26 10.63 10.44 0.79
C GLY A 26 9.52 9.82 1.62
N LEU A 27 8.38 10.50 1.80
CA LEU A 27 7.34 10.03 2.74
C LEU A 27 6.34 9.05 2.12
N GLU A 28 6.08 9.15 0.81
CA GLU A 28 5.16 8.22 0.12
C GLU A 28 5.85 6.89 -0.24
N SER A 29 7.16 6.92 -0.54
CA SER A 29 7.95 5.72 -0.90
C SER A 29 8.07 4.71 0.24
N ASP A 30 8.21 5.18 1.48
CA ASP A 30 8.37 4.30 2.65
C ASP A 30 7.03 3.74 3.16
N PHE A 31 5.91 4.36 2.77
CA PHE A 31 4.59 3.97 3.25
C PHE A 31 4.12 2.63 2.67
N LEU A 32 4.28 2.43 1.35
CA LEU A 32 3.76 1.24 0.68
C LEU A 32 4.41 -0.06 1.20
N PRO A 33 5.75 -0.15 1.36
CA PRO A 33 6.37 -1.33 1.96
C PRO A 33 5.88 -1.61 3.39
N ALA A 34 5.73 -0.56 4.21
CA ALA A 34 5.26 -0.69 5.59
C ALA A 34 3.79 -1.13 5.65
N LEU A 35 2.94 -0.61 4.76
CA LEU A 35 1.54 -1.02 4.61
C LEU A 35 1.45 -2.50 4.24
N ILE A 36 2.21 -2.94 3.22
CA ILE A 36 2.23 -4.35 2.80
C ILE A 36 2.75 -5.25 3.93
N ALA A 37 3.79 -4.84 4.64
CA ALA A 37 4.28 -5.58 5.81
C ALA A 37 3.22 -5.67 6.93
N GLY A 38 2.45 -4.60 7.13
CA GLY A 38 1.26 -4.59 7.98
C GLY A 38 0.21 -5.61 7.55
N ASN A 39 -0.15 -5.61 6.27
CA ASN A 39 -1.10 -6.55 5.70
C ASN A 39 -0.64 -8.01 5.86
N ILE A 40 0.64 -8.30 5.63
CA ILE A 40 1.22 -9.64 5.84
C ILE A 40 1.04 -10.11 7.29
N ARG A 41 1.20 -9.19 8.26
CA ARG A 41 1.02 -9.51 9.68
C ARG A 41 -0.47 -9.71 10.00
N GLY A 42 -1.33 -8.81 9.54
CA GLY A 42 -2.74 -8.72 9.92
C GLY A 42 -3.70 -9.66 9.18
N THR A 43 -3.35 -10.19 8.01
CA THR A 43 -4.25 -11.04 7.20
C THR A 43 -3.90 -12.53 7.28
N ASP A 44 -4.78 -13.42 6.82
CA ASP A 44 -4.56 -14.87 6.91
C ASP A 44 -3.58 -15.38 5.84
N VAL A 45 -3.61 -14.78 4.66
CA VAL A 45 -2.86 -15.20 3.49
C VAL A 45 -2.23 -13.99 2.82
N THR A 46 -0.95 -14.07 2.46
CA THR A 46 -0.34 -13.10 1.53
C THR A 46 0.52 -13.84 0.52
N VAL A 47 0.28 -13.58 -0.76
CA VAL A 47 0.93 -14.25 -1.88
C VAL A 47 1.32 -13.23 -2.96
N ILE A 48 2.38 -13.56 -3.68
CA ILE A 48 2.67 -12.96 -4.98
C ILE A 48 1.99 -13.83 -6.03
N LEU A 49 1.19 -13.20 -6.87
CA LEU A 49 0.40 -13.81 -7.93
C LEU A 49 0.86 -13.27 -9.29
N GLU A 50 0.88 -14.13 -10.30
CA GLU A 50 0.98 -13.73 -11.71
C GLU A 50 -0.40 -13.88 -12.37
N ILE A 51 -0.91 -12.79 -12.94
CA ILE A 51 -2.28 -12.74 -13.44
C ILE A 51 -2.39 -13.52 -14.75
N THR A 52 -3.32 -14.46 -14.83
CA THR A 52 -3.54 -15.27 -16.04
C THR A 52 -4.76 -14.77 -16.83
N GLU A 53 -5.79 -14.30 -16.14
CA GLU A 53 -7.02 -13.76 -16.72
C GLU A 53 -7.73 -12.79 -15.76
N SER A 54 -8.38 -11.78 -16.34
CA SER A 54 -9.24 -10.83 -15.61
C SER A 54 -10.54 -10.63 -16.38
N GLU A 55 -11.69 -10.87 -15.74
CA GLU A 55 -13.02 -10.75 -16.35
C GLU A 55 -13.93 -9.85 -15.51
N ARG A 56 -14.63 -8.91 -16.14
CA ARG A 56 -15.64 -8.10 -15.44
C ARG A 56 -16.92 -8.91 -15.25
N VAL A 57 -17.31 -9.13 -14.01
CA VAL A 57 -18.51 -9.89 -13.66
C VAL A 57 -19.74 -9.00 -13.51
N SER A 58 -19.56 -7.80 -12.94
CA SER A 58 -20.66 -6.86 -12.73
C SER A 58 -20.18 -5.42 -12.58
N THR A 59 -21.10 -4.48 -12.78
CA THR A 59 -20.90 -3.06 -12.44
C THR A 59 -22.08 -2.58 -11.59
N LEU A 60 -21.80 -1.91 -10.47
CA LEU A 60 -22.82 -1.32 -9.60
C LEU A 60 -22.30 -0.01 -8.99
N GLY A 61 -23.06 1.08 -9.15
CA GLY A 61 -22.80 2.33 -8.42
C GLY A 61 -21.41 2.95 -8.66
N GLY A 62 -20.86 2.83 -9.88
CA GLY A 62 -19.52 3.34 -10.19
C GLY A 62 -18.38 2.37 -9.87
N TYR A 63 -18.68 1.18 -9.34
CA TYR A 63 -17.70 0.13 -9.07
C TYR A 63 -17.85 -1.04 -10.04
N ALA A 64 -16.73 -1.59 -10.49
CA ALA A 64 -16.64 -2.82 -11.27
C ALA A 64 -16.12 -3.95 -10.38
N ARG A 65 -16.81 -5.09 -10.41
CA ARG A 65 -16.35 -6.34 -9.79
C ARG A 65 -15.68 -7.20 -10.86
N TRP A 66 -14.45 -7.60 -10.59
CA TRP A 66 -13.63 -8.42 -11.47
C TRP A 66 -13.44 -9.80 -10.84
N ARG A 67 -13.52 -10.84 -11.66
CA ARG A 67 -13.02 -12.19 -11.38
C ARG A 67 -11.60 -12.26 -11.92
N ILE A 68 -10.65 -12.60 -11.07
CA ILE A 68 -9.24 -12.66 -11.41
C ILE A 68 -8.77 -14.09 -11.22
N SER A 69 -8.20 -14.66 -12.28
CA SER A 69 -7.46 -15.92 -12.24
C SER A 69 -5.97 -15.62 -12.23
N ALA A 70 -5.24 -16.32 -11.37
CA ALA A 70 -3.80 -16.12 -11.22
C ALA A 70 -3.08 -17.41 -10.80
N GLU A 71 -1.76 -17.42 -10.97
CA GLU A 71 -0.87 -18.46 -10.47
C GLU A 71 -0.02 -17.93 -9.31
N VAL A 72 0.14 -18.72 -8.25
CA VAL A 72 0.99 -18.37 -7.11
C VAL A 72 2.44 -18.43 -7.54
N VAL A 73 3.13 -17.29 -7.44
CA VAL A 73 4.59 -17.19 -7.65
C VAL A 73 5.33 -17.49 -6.35
N ARG A 74 4.82 -16.98 -5.22
CA ARG A 74 5.42 -17.13 -3.89
C ARG A 74 4.38 -16.87 -2.81
N SER A 75 4.47 -17.56 -1.69
CA SER A 75 3.72 -17.24 -0.47
C SER A 75 4.60 -16.57 0.59
N PHE A 76 4.05 -15.56 1.25
CA PHE A 76 4.56 -15.00 2.51
C PHE A 76 3.84 -15.60 3.72
N LYS A 77 2.53 -15.88 3.57
CA LYS A 77 1.65 -16.43 4.61
C LYS A 77 0.51 -17.22 3.96
N GLY A 78 -0.04 -18.23 4.64
CA GLY A 78 -1.28 -18.90 4.23
C GLY A 78 -1.14 -20.22 3.46
N GLY A 79 0.05 -20.82 3.38
CA GLY A 79 0.23 -22.22 2.96
C GLY A 79 0.18 -22.54 1.46
N TYR A 80 -0.18 -21.56 0.60
CA TYR A 80 -0.14 -21.71 -0.86
C TYR A 80 1.27 -22.00 -1.38
N VAL A 81 1.37 -22.89 -2.38
CA VAL A 81 2.65 -23.27 -2.99
C VAL A 81 2.84 -22.63 -4.38
N PRO A 82 4.10 -22.38 -4.81
CA PRO A 82 4.34 -21.89 -6.16
C PRO A 82 3.75 -22.82 -7.24
N GLY A 83 3.12 -22.24 -8.26
CA GLY A 83 2.43 -22.95 -9.35
C GLY A 83 0.97 -23.28 -9.07
N GLU A 84 0.48 -23.03 -7.85
CA GLU A 84 -0.93 -23.26 -7.51
C GLU A 84 -1.84 -22.21 -8.17
N ALA A 85 -2.99 -22.63 -8.68
CA ALA A 85 -3.97 -21.73 -9.27
C ALA A 85 -4.86 -21.11 -8.18
N LEU A 86 -5.11 -19.80 -8.28
CA LEU A 86 -5.97 -19.06 -7.38
C LEU A 86 -6.96 -18.22 -8.17
N GLU A 87 -8.25 -18.32 -7.82
CA GLU A 87 -9.30 -17.42 -8.30
C GLU A 87 -9.79 -16.56 -7.14
N TYR A 88 -9.96 -15.26 -7.39
CA TYR A 88 -10.49 -14.34 -6.41
C TYR A 88 -11.24 -13.18 -7.07
N PHE A 89 -11.96 -12.41 -6.26
CA PHE A 89 -12.67 -11.22 -6.72
C PHE A 89 -12.01 -9.95 -6.23
N ARG A 90 -11.99 -8.93 -7.09
CA ARG A 90 -11.56 -7.58 -6.74
C ARG A 90 -12.63 -6.60 -7.20
N THR A 91 -13.00 -5.67 -6.32
CA THR A 91 -13.90 -4.56 -6.67
C THR A 91 -13.07 -3.30 -6.74
N THR A 92 -13.21 -2.53 -7.83
CA THR A 92 -12.57 -1.23 -7.98
C THR A 92 -13.54 -0.20 -8.54
N GLU A 93 -13.22 1.08 -8.45
CA GLU A 93 -13.93 2.08 -9.24
C GLU A 93 -13.79 1.78 -10.74
N THR A 94 -14.83 2.10 -11.51
CA THR A 94 -14.93 1.75 -12.95
C THR A 94 -13.88 2.39 -13.84
N GLU A 95 -13.24 3.47 -13.37
CA GLU A 95 -12.12 4.13 -14.04
C GLU A 95 -10.80 3.38 -13.91
N PHE A 96 -10.68 2.50 -12.90
CA PHE A 96 -9.49 1.67 -12.72
C PHE A 96 -9.60 0.36 -13.53
N PRO A 97 -8.64 0.09 -14.42
CA PRO A 97 -8.61 -1.16 -15.16
C PRO A 97 -8.31 -2.35 -14.24
N PRO A 98 -8.64 -3.58 -14.67
CA PRO A 98 -8.21 -4.76 -13.96
C PRO A 98 -6.68 -4.93 -14.10
N PRO A 99 -6.05 -5.76 -13.24
CA PRO A 99 -4.69 -6.21 -13.45
C PRO A 99 -4.49 -6.83 -14.84
N GLU A 100 -3.36 -6.50 -15.48
CA GLU A 100 -3.01 -6.97 -16.81
C GLU A 100 -2.55 -8.43 -16.78
N LYS A 101 -2.84 -9.18 -17.85
CA LYS A 101 -2.31 -10.54 -17.98
C LYS A 101 -0.78 -10.54 -18.00
N GLY A 102 -0.17 -11.40 -17.18
CA GLY A 102 1.27 -11.53 -17.02
C GLY A 102 1.89 -10.52 -16.04
N SER A 103 1.12 -9.57 -15.49
CA SER A 103 1.60 -8.73 -14.42
C SER A 103 1.69 -9.52 -13.12
N ARG A 104 2.59 -9.09 -12.22
CA ARG A 104 2.71 -9.66 -10.88
C ARG A 104 2.15 -8.72 -9.86
N HIS A 105 1.48 -9.30 -8.87
CA HIS A 105 0.84 -8.54 -7.80
C HIS A 105 1.07 -9.23 -6.46
N ILE A 106 1.27 -8.44 -5.41
CA ILE A 106 1.18 -8.93 -4.04
C ILE A 106 -0.24 -8.70 -3.55
N VAL A 107 -0.86 -9.77 -3.06
CA VAL A 107 -2.26 -9.77 -2.63
C VAL A 107 -2.36 -10.41 -1.26
N SER A 108 -3.06 -9.72 -0.37
CA SER A 108 -3.33 -10.16 0.99
C SER A 108 -4.82 -10.45 1.15
N PHE A 109 -5.15 -11.57 1.79
CA PHE A 109 -6.52 -12.07 1.92
C PHE A 109 -6.82 -12.43 3.37
N VAL A 110 -8.06 -12.16 3.77
CA VAL A 110 -8.69 -12.81 4.91
C VAL A 110 -9.43 -14.06 4.41
N LEU A 111 -9.55 -15.07 5.26
CA LEU A 111 -10.32 -16.27 4.95
C LEU A 111 -11.74 -16.16 5.50
N GLU A 112 -12.70 -15.99 4.59
CA GLU A 112 -14.12 -16.03 4.91
C GLU A 112 -14.70 -17.37 4.45
N GLU A 113 -15.16 -18.21 5.37
CA GLU A 113 -15.67 -19.56 5.06
C GLU A 113 -14.67 -20.36 4.19
N GLU A 114 -13.39 -20.32 4.57
CA GLU A 114 -12.26 -20.96 3.85
C GLU A 114 -11.95 -20.38 2.46
N ARG A 115 -12.60 -19.27 2.07
CA ARG A 115 -12.37 -18.60 0.78
C ARG A 115 -11.52 -17.34 0.96
N PRO A 116 -10.49 -17.13 0.11
CA PRO A 116 -9.70 -15.91 0.16
C PRO A 116 -10.52 -14.72 -0.33
N VAL A 117 -10.67 -13.72 0.53
CA VAL A 117 -11.37 -12.46 0.25
C VAL A 117 -10.42 -11.29 0.46
N ILE A 118 -10.42 -10.35 -0.49
CA ILE A 118 -9.70 -9.09 -0.38
C ILE A 118 -10.55 -8.14 0.48
N PRO A 119 -10.06 -7.65 1.63
CA PRO A 119 -10.82 -6.73 2.48
C PRO A 119 -11.16 -5.41 1.78
N ASP A 120 -10.17 -4.80 1.13
CA ASP A 120 -10.32 -3.57 0.34
C ASP A 120 -9.18 -3.42 -0.71
N GLU A 121 -9.19 -2.31 -1.47
CA GLU A 121 -8.19 -2.06 -2.52
C GLU A 121 -6.73 -2.00 -2.00
N GLY A 122 -6.54 -1.62 -0.74
CA GLY A 122 -5.25 -1.51 -0.05
C GLY A 122 -4.60 -2.85 0.30
N TYR A 123 -5.10 -3.96 -0.24
CA TYR A 123 -4.53 -5.30 -0.09
C TYR A 123 -4.12 -5.92 -1.43
N HIS A 124 -4.16 -5.17 -2.53
CA HIS A 124 -3.77 -5.62 -3.87
C HIS A 124 -2.87 -4.58 -4.56
N PHE A 125 -1.59 -4.90 -4.71
CA PHE A 125 -0.60 -3.99 -5.27
C PHE A 125 0.20 -4.63 -6.41
N PRO A 126 0.60 -3.86 -7.44
CA PRO A 126 1.62 -4.31 -8.38
C PRO A 126 2.90 -4.72 -7.65
N TRP A 127 3.54 -5.78 -8.13
CA TRP A 127 4.74 -6.33 -7.53
C TRP A 127 5.97 -6.10 -8.41
N SER A 128 7.07 -5.69 -7.77
CA SER A 128 8.41 -5.62 -8.36
C SER A 128 9.43 -6.27 -7.43
N ALA A 129 10.61 -6.62 -7.97
CA ALA A 129 11.70 -7.16 -7.16
C ALA A 129 12.16 -6.16 -6.09
N GLU A 130 12.26 -4.88 -6.46
CA GLU A 130 12.63 -3.78 -5.57
C GLU A 130 11.65 -3.63 -4.41
N LEU A 131 10.34 -3.62 -4.69
CA LEU A 131 9.31 -3.57 -3.64
C LEU A 131 9.46 -4.77 -2.69
N GLY A 132 9.86 -5.94 -3.20
CA GLY A 132 10.08 -7.10 -2.37
C GLY A 132 11.26 -7.02 -1.42
N GLU A 133 12.34 -6.36 -1.83
CA GLU A 133 13.46 -6.08 -0.94
C GLU A 133 13.04 -5.11 0.18
N GLN A 134 12.27 -4.08 -0.16
CA GLN A 134 11.75 -3.10 0.80
C GLN A 134 10.79 -3.75 1.80
N VAL A 135 9.83 -4.56 1.34
CA VAL A 135 8.91 -5.31 2.22
C VAL A 135 9.66 -6.28 3.12
N ALA A 136 10.70 -6.96 2.62
CA ALA A 136 11.52 -7.85 3.44
C ALA A 136 12.25 -7.08 4.54
N ALA A 137 12.77 -5.88 4.25
CA ALA A 137 13.38 -5.01 5.24
C ALA A 137 12.39 -4.55 6.32
N GLU A 138 11.16 -4.19 5.92
CA GLU A 138 10.07 -3.82 6.83
C GLU A 138 9.65 -4.97 7.75
N LEU A 139 9.61 -6.20 7.22
CA LEU A 139 9.29 -7.39 8.02
C LEU A 139 10.39 -7.73 9.03
N ALA A 140 11.65 -7.46 8.69
CA ALA A 140 12.79 -7.68 9.59
C ALA A 140 12.94 -6.60 10.67
N ARG A 141 12.27 -5.45 10.51
CA ARG A 141 12.30 -4.37 11.50
C ARG A 141 11.55 -4.82 12.77
N PRO A 142 12.15 -4.67 13.96
CA PRO A 142 11.42 -4.91 15.20
C PRO A 142 10.24 -3.94 15.31
N ALA A 143 9.07 -4.44 15.69
CA ALA A 143 7.88 -3.62 15.91
C ALA A 143 8.24 -2.49 16.89
N GLN A 144 8.00 -1.23 16.50
CA GLN A 144 8.19 -0.13 17.43
C GLN A 144 7.09 -0.18 18.50
N PRO A 145 7.42 0.00 19.78
CA PRO A 145 6.39 0.06 20.82
C PRO A 145 5.49 1.27 20.57
N GLY A 146 4.27 1.03 20.10
CA GLY A 146 3.24 2.07 19.90
C GLY A 146 2.52 2.06 18.55
N GLU A 147 2.94 1.25 17.57
CA GLU A 147 2.16 1.06 16.33
C GLU A 147 0.97 0.14 16.58
N ASN A 148 -0.14 0.71 17.06
CA ASN A 148 -1.44 0.04 17.05
C ASN A 148 -1.93 -0.01 15.60
N TYR A 149 -1.81 -1.18 14.96
CA TYR A 149 -2.66 -1.49 13.81
C TYR A 149 -4.10 -1.61 14.33
N PRO A 150 -5.08 -0.92 13.73
CA PRO A 150 -6.46 -1.03 14.17
C PRO A 150 -6.95 -2.47 13.99
N ASP A 151 -7.54 -3.02 15.06
CA ASP A 151 -8.22 -4.32 15.10
C ASP A 151 -9.40 -4.41 14.12
#